data_AF-A0A1Q3AKC8-F1
#
_entry.id   AF-A0A1Q3AKC8-F1
#
_cell.length_a   1.000
_cell.length_b   1.000
_cell.length_c   1.000
_cell.angle_alpha   90.00
_cell.angle_beta   90.00
_cell.angle_gamma   90.00
#
_symmetry.space_group_name_H-M   'P 1'
#
loop_
_entity.id
_entity.type
_entity.pdbx_description
1 polymer ?
#
loop_
_entity_poly.entity_id
_entity_poly.type
_entity_poly.pdbx_seq_one_letter_code
_entity_poly.pdbx_strand_id
1 'polypeptide(L)'
;MIKILDQNTFVSFAAALCCAFTFGVVTNNVVAETVQSHDKLVHFLAFCAESWLFCRVIVNRVIKFPVGRLISIGDNDNEYGVGNAEQNHRYLKMSKFTLALVVCIGAAVTSEFLQKQLSGGKRTFDPLDMVYNVLGSLLGIAIAYKCE
;
A
#
# COMPACT_ATOMS: atom_id res chain seq x y z
N MET A 1 11.84 -18.28 7.44
CA MET A 1 11.75 -17.23 8.47
C MET A 1 11.79 -15.89 7.77
N ILE A 2 10.63 -15.23 7.67
CA ILE A 2 10.49 -13.94 6.99
C ILE A 2 11.05 -12.88 7.94
N LYS A 3 12.15 -12.21 7.62
CA LYS A 3 12.55 -10.96 8.30
C LYS A 3 11.74 -9.82 7.68
N ILE A 4 10.45 -9.77 7.99
CA ILE A 4 9.66 -8.54 7.88
C ILE A 4 10.13 -7.70 9.07
N LEU A 5 10.57 -6.45 8.82
CA LEU A 5 10.64 -5.45 9.87
C LEU A 5 9.24 -5.43 10.52
N ASP A 6 9.15 -5.76 11.82
CA ASP A 6 7.91 -6.11 12.53
C ASP A 6 6.67 -5.37 12.00
N GLN A 7 5.56 -6.07 11.77
CA GLN A 7 4.38 -5.54 11.06
C GLN A 7 3.87 -4.21 11.67
N ASN A 8 4.05 -4.06 12.98
CA ASN A 8 3.79 -2.83 13.72
C ASN A 8 4.75 -1.69 13.37
N THR A 9 6.02 -1.98 13.15
CA THR A 9 7.04 -1.03 12.67
C THR A 9 6.72 -0.51 11.28
N PHE A 10 6.22 -1.38 10.39
CA PHE A 10 5.82 -0.98 9.04
C PHE A 10 4.63 0.01 9.04
N VAL A 11 3.57 -0.31 9.78
CA VAL A 11 2.41 0.59 9.93
C VAL A 11 2.82 1.89 10.61
N SER A 12 3.70 1.81 11.62
CA SER A 12 4.21 3.00 12.33
C SER A 12 5.07 3.88 11.43
N PHE A 13 5.86 3.32 10.51
CA PHE A 13 6.71 4.09 9.60
C PHE A 13 5.89 4.76 8.50
N ALA A 14 4.92 4.06 7.92
CA ALA A 14 3.99 4.64 6.95
C ALA A 14 3.15 5.76 7.60
N ALA A 15 2.61 5.52 8.80
CA ALA A 15 1.90 6.54 9.56
C ALA A 15 2.80 7.72 9.93
N ALA A 16 4.06 7.48 10.34
CA ALA A 16 5.01 8.54 10.65
C ALA A 16 5.39 9.37 9.41
N LEU A 17 5.51 8.76 8.23
CA LEU A 17 5.79 9.47 6.99
C LEU A 17 4.59 10.32 6.54
N CYS A 18 3.37 9.75 6.57
CA CYS A 18 2.15 10.49 6.30
C CYS A 18 1.97 11.66 7.29
N CYS A 19 2.24 11.45 8.58
CA CYS A 19 2.21 12.48 9.61
C CYS A 19 3.29 13.54 9.39
N ALA A 20 4.53 13.17 9.09
CA ALA A 20 5.62 14.13 8.86
C ALA A 20 5.34 15.01 7.63
N PHE A 21 4.75 14.43 6.58
CA PHE A 21 4.39 15.16 5.38
C PHE A 21 3.21 16.11 5.62
N THR A 22 2.16 15.66 6.31
CA THR A 22 1.03 16.52 6.68
C THR A 22 1.42 17.63 7.66
N PHE A 23 2.22 17.36 8.69
CA PHE A 23 2.69 18.38 9.64
C PHE A 23 3.69 19.37 9.02
N GLY A 24 4.58 18.91 8.13
CA GLY A 24 5.53 19.76 7.42
C GLY A 24 4.87 20.73 6.44
N VAL A 25 3.80 20.29 5.77
CA VAL A 25 2.99 21.14 4.87
C VAL A 25 2.16 22.17 5.63
N VAL A 26 1.63 21.81 6.81
CA VAL A 26 0.76 22.70 7.61
C VAL A 26 1.54 23.80 8.35
N THR A 27 2.84 23.61 8.62
CA THR A 27 3.62 24.53 9.49
C THR A 27 4.18 25.76 8.78
N ASN A 28 4.17 25.82 7.44
CA ASN A 28 4.78 26.92 6.70
C ASN A 28 3.78 27.50 5.70
N ASN A 29 3.28 28.71 5.94
CA ASN A 29 2.19 29.33 5.16
C ASN A 29 2.51 29.43 3.66
N VAL A 30 3.79 29.60 3.30
CA VAL A 30 4.25 29.63 1.90
C VAL A 30 4.17 28.25 1.24
N VAL A 31 4.45 27.19 2.00
CA VAL A 31 4.32 25.81 1.54
C VAL A 31 2.84 25.45 1.42
N ALA A 32 2.01 25.83 2.39
CA ALA A 32 0.57 25.61 2.34
C ALA A 32 -0.09 26.29 1.12
N GLU A 33 0.30 27.53 0.79
CA GLU A 33 -0.23 28.27 -0.36
C GLU A 33 0.24 27.69 -1.71
N THR A 34 1.51 27.27 -1.79
CA THR A 34 2.05 26.58 -2.98
C THR A 34 1.43 25.19 -3.15
N VAL A 35 1.15 24.50 -2.04
CA VAL A 35 0.47 23.20 -2.03
C VAL A 35 -0.99 23.35 -2.44
N GLN A 36 -1.69 24.43 -2.06
CA GLN A 36 -3.05 24.69 -2.56
C GLN A 36 -3.08 24.97 -4.07
N SER A 37 -2.06 25.62 -4.62
CA SER A 37 -1.90 25.84 -6.07
C SER A 37 -1.67 24.53 -6.85
N HIS A 38 -1.02 23.55 -6.22
CA HIS A 38 -0.54 22.32 -6.87
C HIS A 38 -0.91 21.04 -6.12
N ASP A 39 -2.09 21.01 -5.52
CA ASP A 39 -2.55 19.92 -4.63
C ASP A 39 -2.37 18.54 -5.29
N LYS A 40 -2.76 18.43 -6.56
CA LYS A 40 -2.61 17.22 -7.39
C LYS A 40 -1.16 16.74 -7.54
N LEU A 41 -0.23 17.66 -7.71
CA LEU A 41 1.19 17.34 -7.88
C LEU A 41 1.81 16.89 -6.55
N VAL A 42 1.36 17.49 -5.44
CA VAL A 42 1.80 17.11 -4.09
C VAL A 42 1.33 15.70 -3.76
N HIS A 43 0.07 15.39 -4.05
CA HIS A 43 -0.51 14.06 -3.95
C HIS A 43 0.25 13.03 -4.81
N PHE A 44 0.52 13.36 -6.08
CA PHE A 44 1.33 12.52 -6.97
C PHE A 44 2.74 12.23 -6.40
N LEU A 45 3.46 13.26 -5.96
CA LEU A 45 4.81 13.12 -5.43
C LEU A 45 4.84 12.33 -4.11
N ALA A 46 3.86 12.57 -3.22
CA ALA A 46 3.72 11.84 -1.97
C ALA A 46 3.55 10.34 -2.22
N PHE A 47 2.58 9.95 -3.06
CA PHE A 47 2.36 8.54 -3.39
C PHE A 47 3.54 7.90 -4.16
N CYS A 48 4.26 8.69 -4.98
CA CYS A 48 5.48 8.24 -5.63
C CYS A 48 6.61 7.94 -4.63
N ALA A 49 6.84 8.84 -3.68
CA ALA A 49 7.86 8.64 -2.65
C ALA A 49 7.49 7.48 -1.72
N GLU A 50 6.23 7.40 -1.30
CA GLU A 50 5.72 6.33 -0.43
C GLU A 50 5.83 4.95 -1.08
N SER A 51 5.40 4.81 -2.33
CA SER A 51 5.45 3.51 -3.02
C SER A 51 6.89 3.06 -3.33
N TRP A 52 7.78 4.01 -3.65
CA TRP A 52 9.21 3.74 -3.80
C TRP A 52 9.84 3.26 -2.49
N LEU A 53 9.60 3.98 -1.38
CA LEU A 53 10.08 3.60 -0.04
C LEU A 53 9.53 2.24 0.40
N PHE A 54 8.23 1.99 0.17
CA PHE A 54 7.59 0.71 0.44
C PHE A 54 8.34 -0.45 -0.22
N CYS A 55 8.70 -0.32 -1.50
CA CYS A 55 9.45 -1.34 -2.22
C CYS A 55 10.87 -1.55 -1.67
N ARG A 56 11.51 -0.49 -1.15
CA ARG A 56 12.85 -0.52 -0.54
C ARG A 56 12.85 -1.17 0.85
N VAL A 57 11.77 -1.01 1.62
CA VAL A 57 11.62 -1.64 2.95
C VAL A 57 11.51 -3.16 2.82
N ILE A 58 10.91 -3.67 1.74
CA ILE A 58 10.79 -5.10 1.49
C ILE A 58 12.10 -5.65 0.93
N VAL A 59 12.88 -6.30 1.79
CA VAL A 59 14.18 -6.92 1.42
C VAL A 59 13.99 -8.11 0.47
N ASN A 60 12.96 -8.93 0.67
CA ASN A 60 12.79 -10.16 -0.09
C ASN A 60 12.04 -9.91 -1.41
N ARG A 61 12.64 -10.30 -2.54
CA ARG A 61 12.03 -10.17 -3.87
C ARG A 61 10.73 -10.99 -4.02
N VAL A 62 10.66 -12.13 -3.34
CA VAL A 62 9.50 -13.03 -3.33
C VAL A 62 9.02 -13.22 -1.90
N ILE A 63 7.77 -12.89 -1.65
CA ILE A 63 7.10 -13.07 -0.37
C ILE A 63 6.26 -14.33 -0.45
N LYS A 64 6.38 -15.19 0.57
CA LYS A 64 5.60 -16.42 0.71
C LYS A 64 4.51 -16.19 1.74
N PHE A 65 3.26 -16.15 1.31
CA PHE A 65 2.12 -16.06 2.21
C PHE A 65 1.59 -17.46 2.51
N PRO A 66 1.46 -17.84 3.80
CA PRO A 66 0.74 -19.05 4.16
C PRO A 66 -0.77 -18.82 3.93
N VAL A 67 -1.35 -19.38 2.87
CA VAL A 67 -2.80 -19.26 2.56
C VAL A 67 -3.59 -20.27 3.39
N GLY A 68 -3.31 -20.33 4.69
CA GLY A 68 -3.71 -21.44 5.54
C GLY A 68 -5.16 -21.44 6.04
N ARG A 69 -5.92 -20.33 5.96
CA ARG A 69 -7.28 -20.28 6.55
C ARG A 69 -8.33 -19.36 5.91
N LEU A 70 -7.99 -18.44 5.00
CA LEU A 70 -8.97 -17.44 4.55
C LEU A 70 -9.81 -17.88 3.33
N ILE A 71 -9.39 -18.91 2.60
CA ILE A 71 -10.10 -19.47 1.44
C ILE A 71 -10.51 -20.92 1.75
N SER A 72 -11.22 -21.11 2.86
CA SER A 72 -11.99 -22.34 3.10
C SER A 72 -13.48 -21.98 3.09
N ILE A 73 -13.87 -21.23 2.05
CA ILE A 73 -15.27 -20.99 1.71
C ILE A 73 -15.58 -21.96 0.58
N GLY A 74 -16.12 -23.12 0.95
CA GLY A 74 -17.03 -23.86 0.06
C GLY A 74 -16.51 -25.05 -0.73
N ASP A 75 -15.61 -25.89 -0.19
CA ASP A 75 -15.54 -27.29 -0.68
C ASP A 75 -16.25 -28.17 0.34
N ASN A 76 -17.56 -28.28 0.15
CA ASN A 76 -18.43 -29.20 0.85
C ASN A 76 -18.74 -30.36 -0.10
N ASP A 77 -17.72 -31.14 -0.47
CA ASP A 77 -17.92 -32.39 -1.18
C ASP A 77 -17.16 -33.52 -0.46
N ASN A 78 -17.95 -34.49 0.01
CA ASN A 78 -17.51 -35.75 0.56
C ASN A 78 -16.69 -36.53 -0.49
N GLU A 79 -15.47 -36.99 -0.17
CA GLU A 79 -15.06 -38.33 -0.59
C GLU A 79 -13.82 -38.85 0.15
N TYR A 80 -13.83 -40.16 0.36
CA TYR A 80 -12.84 -41.03 1.00
C TYR A 80 -11.38 -40.75 0.65
N GLY A 81 -10.48 -40.85 1.65
CA GLY A 81 -9.04 -40.93 1.36
C GLY A 81 -8.14 -40.90 2.60
N VAL A 82 -8.02 -42.03 3.29
CA VAL A 82 -6.89 -42.30 4.18
C VAL A 82 -5.63 -42.40 3.32
N GLY A 83 -4.75 -41.40 3.40
CA GLY A 83 -3.46 -41.45 2.70
C GLY A 83 -2.67 -40.16 2.85
N ASN A 84 -1.69 -40.17 3.76
CA ASN A 84 -0.58 -39.22 3.87
C ASN A 84 -0.97 -37.73 3.95
N ALA A 85 -1.12 -37.25 5.19
CA ALA A 85 -1.08 -35.84 5.55
C ALA A 85 0.32 -35.23 5.31
N GLU A 86 0.79 -35.27 4.07
CA GLU A 86 1.81 -34.35 3.62
C GLU A 86 1.10 -33.00 3.50
N GLN A 87 1.23 -32.22 4.58
CA GLN A 87 0.73 -30.87 4.71
C GLN A 87 1.18 -30.05 3.49
N ASN A 88 0.36 -30.06 2.44
CA ASN A 88 0.41 -29.14 1.31
C ASN A 88 0.09 -27.74 1.85
N HIS A 89 1.04 -27.15 2.58
CA HIS A 89 1.05 -25.73 2.87
C HIS A 89 1.19 -25.05 1.51
N ARG A 90 0.05 -24.74 0.90
CA ARG A 90 -0.03 -23.92 -0.31
C ARG A 90 0.47 -22.53 0.06
N TYR A 91 1.77 -22.31 -0.17
CA TYR A 91 2.37 -21.00 -0.05
C TYR A 91 2.12 -20.24 -1.34
N LEU A 92 1.41 -19.12 -1.25
CA LEU A 92 1.28 -18.20 -2.38
C LEU A 92 2.58 -17.40 -2.45
N LYS A 93 3.33 -17.62 -3.52
CA LYS A 93 4.55 -16.86 -3.84
C LYS A 93 4.13 -15.65 -4.65
N MET A 94 4.32 -14.45 -4.09
CA MET A 94 4.02 -13.20 -4.76
C MET A 94 5.29 -12.35 -4.86
N SER A 95 5.50 -11.68 -5.98
CA SER A 95 6.61 -10.74 -6.10
C SER A 95 6.35 -9.52 -5.20
N LYS A 96 7.41 -8.94 -4.63
CA LYS A 96 7.25 -7.73 -3.81
C LYS A 96 6.66 -6.54 -4.58
N PHE A 97 6.91 -6.46 -5.89
CA PHE A 97 6.35 -5.42 -6.75
C PHE A 97 4.86 -5.62 -7.01
N THR A 98 4.41 -6.88 -7.15
CA THR A 98 2.97 -7.18 -7.24
C THR A 98 2.29 -6.84 -5.93
N LEU A 99 2.91 -7.16 -4.78
CA LEU A 99 2.36 -6.78 -3.48
C LEU A 99 2.30 -5.25 -3.33
N ALA A 100 3.36 -4.54 -3.72
CA ALA A 100 3.40 -3.08 -3.73
C ALA A 100 2.30 -2.47 -4.60
N LEU A 101 2.08 -3.02 -5.80
CA LEU A 101 0.99 -2.57 -6.66
C LEU A 101 -0.38 -2.70 -5.98
N VAL A 102 -0.68 -3.86 -5.40
CA VAL A 102 -1.97 -4.09 -4.73
C VAL A 102 -2.14 -3.16 -3.53
N VAL A 103 -1.11 -3.03 -2.69
CA VAL A 103 -1.17 -2.19 -1.50
C VAL A 103 -1.28 -0.71 -1.85
N CYS A 104 -0.43 -0.21 -2.76
CA CYS A 104 -0.40 1.21 -3.09
C CYS A 104 -1.64 1.65 -3.89
N ILE A 105 -2.17 0.83 -4.80
CA ILE A 105 -3.44 1.13 -5.48
C ILE A 105 -4.59 1.13 -4.47
N GLY A 106 -4.62 0.14 -3.58
CA GLY A 106 -5.59 0.10 -2.49
C GLY A 106 -5.53 1.38 -1.63
N ALA A 107 -4.33 1.79 -1.22
CA ALA A 107 -4.12 3.01 -0.47
C ALA A 107 -4.54 4.27 -1.24
N ALA A 108 -4.20 4.38 -2.53
CA ALA A 108 -4.54 5.52 -3.39
C ALA A 108 -6.06 5.71 -3.59
N VAL A 109 -6.81 4.62 -3.66
CA VAL A 109 -8.28 4.66 -3.72
C VAL A 109 -8.85 4.97 -2.34
N THR A 110 -8.38 4.28 -1.30
CA THR A 110 -8.94 4.39 0.05
C THR A 110 -8.63 5.75 0.69
N SER A 111 -7.52 6.39 0.32
CA SER A 111 -7.13 7.71 0.84
C SER A 111 -8.20 8.77 0.57
N GLU A 112 -8.81 8.78 -0.62
CA GLU A 112 -9.87 9.74 -0.97
C GLU A 112 -11.17 9.46 -0.20
N PHE A 113 -11.54 8.19 -0.04
CA PHE A 113 -12.68 7.81 0.79
C PHE A 113 -12.47 8.22 2.26
N LEU A 114 -11.26 7.99 2.79
CA LEU A 114 -10.91 8.32 4.15
C LEU A 114 -10.91 9.83 4.38
N GLN A 115 -10.35 10.63 3.45
CA GLN A 115 -10.35 12.08 3.52
C GLN A 115 -11.78 12.66 3.52
N LYS A 116 -12.67 12.13 2.68
CA LYS A 116 -14.08 12.53 2.68
C LYS A 116 -14.78 12.26 4.01
N GLN A 117 -14.55 11.06 4.59
CA GLN A 117 -15.15 10.68 5.88
C GLN A 117 -14.58 11.51 7.04
N LEU A 118 -13.25 11.66 7.12
CA LEU A 118 -12.56 12.40 8.19
C LEU A 118 -12.84 13.90 8.14
N SER A 119 -13.09 14.45 6.95
CA SER A 119 -13.47 15.87 6.81
C SER A 119 -14.93 16.15 7.22
N GLY A 120 -15.70 15.14 7.61
CA GLY A 120 -17.12 15.29 7.93
C GLY A 120 -17.94 15.79 6.73
N GLY A 121 -17.53 15.41 5.51
CA GLY A 121 -18.18 15.85 4.28
C GLY A 121 -17.79 17.24 3.78
N LYS A 122 -16.82 17.91 4.41
CA LYS A 122 -16.32 19.23 3.95
C LYS A 122 -15.47 19.14 2.68
N ARG A 123 -14.74 18.05 2.48
CA ARG A 123 -13.95 17.81 1.26
C ARG A 123 -14.79 17.01 0.26
N THR A 124 -14.85 17.47 -0.99
CA THR A 124 -15.51 16.77 -2.09
C THR A 124 -14.64 15.63 -2.59
N PHE A 125 -15.25 14.51 -2.95
CA PHE A 125 -14.55 13.41 -3.62
C PHE A 125 -14.08 13.90 -5.01
N ASP A 126 -12.77 13.98 -5.23
CA ASP A 126 -12.20 14.31 -6.54
C ASP A 126 -11.58 13.04 -7.17
N PRO A 127 -12.20 12.47 -8.22
CA PRO A 127 -11.63 11.35 -8.94
C PRO A 127 -10.25 11.63 -9.54
N LEU A 128 -9.92 12.90 -9.82
CA LEU A 128 -8.60 13.26 -10.34
C LEU A 128 -7.52 13.04 -9.29
N ASP A 129 -7.76 13.36 -8.03
CA ASP A 129 -6.78 13.14 -6.95
C ASP A 129 -6.47 11.65 -6.79
N MET A 130 -7.49 10.80 -6.88
CA MET A 130 -7.32 9.34 -6.95
C MET A 130 -6.43 8.92 -8.12
N VAL A 131 -6.63 9.48 -9.32
CA VAL A 131 -5.80 9.18 -10.50
C VAL A 131 -4.35 9.60 -10.28
N TYR A 132 -4.10 10.80 -9.74
CA TYR A 132 -2.73 11.26 -9.43
C TYR A 132 -2.05 10.40 -8.36
N ASN A 133 -2.78 9.98 -7.32
CA ASN A 133 -2.27 9.05 -6.30
C ASN A 133 -1.86 7.70 -6.93
N VAL A 134 -2.68 7.16 -7.85
CA VAL A 134 -2.38 5.91 -8.57
C VAL A 134 -1.17 6.09 -9.48
N LEU A 135 -1.12 7.16 -10.29
CA LEU A 135 0.00 7.42 -11.19
C LEU A 135 1.32 7.63 -10.42
N GLY A 136 1.28 8.36 -9.30
CA GLY A 136 2.41 8.53 -8.40
C GLY A 136 2.89 7.19 -7.88
N SER A 137 1.97 6.36 -7.37
CA SER A 137 2.27 5.01 -6.88
C SER A 137 2.95 4.15 -7.95
N LEU A 138 2.42 4.14 -9.18
CA LEU A 138 2.98 3.39 -10.30
C LEU A 138 4.40 3.85 -10.64
N LEU A 139 4.63 5.16 -10.69
CA LEU A 139 5.96 5.72 -10.96
C LEU A 139 6.97 5.31 -9.87
N GLY A 140 6.62 5.44 -8.60
CA GLY A 140 7.52 5.07 -7.50
C GLY A 140 7.89 3.59 -7.49
N ILE A 141 6.93 2.71 -7.82
CA ILE A 141 7.18 1.27 -7.99
C ILE A 141 8.09 1.03 -9.20
N ALA A 142 7.86 1.71 -10.32
CA ALA A 142 8.69 1.59 -11.52
C ALA A 142 10.14 2.06 -11.27
N ILE A 143 10.33 3.16 -10.54
CA ILE A 143 11.64 3.63 -10.10
C ILE A 143 12.30 2.57 -9.22
N ALA A 144 11.58 2.04 -8.23
CA ALA A 144 12.12 1.00 -7.35
C ALA A 144 12.55 -0.25 -8.12
N TYR A 145 11.77 -0.65 -9.13
CA TYR A 145 12.07 -1.79 -10.00
C TYR A 145 13.32 -1.55 -10.86
N LYS A 146 13.54 -0.32 -11.35
CA LYS A 146 14.71 0.03 -12.16
C LYS A 146 15.99 0.19 -11.32
N CYS A 147 15.86 0.62 -10.07
CA CYS A 147 16.98 0.83 -9.15
C CYS A 147 17.48 -0.44 -8.44
N GLU A 148 16.90 -1.61 -8.73
CA GLU A 148 17.21 -2.89 -8.11
C GLU A 148 17.65 -3.94 -9.13
#